data_AF-A0A329R9I8-F1
#
_entry.id   AF-A0A329R9I8-F1
#
_cell.length_a   1.000
_cell.length_b   1.000
_cell.length_c   1.000
_cell.angle_alpha   90.00
_cell.angle_beta   90.00
_cell.angle_gamma   90.00
#
_symmetry.space_group_name_H-M   'P 1'
#
loop_
_entity.id
_entity.type
_entity.pdbx_description
1 polymer ?
#
loop_
_entity_poly.entity_id
_entity_poly.type
_entity_poly.pdbx_seq_one_letter_code
_entity_poly.pdbx_strand_id
1 'polypeptide(L)'
;MNLRVLVTTLFAALVACATATVDHDKIEPFPQPEPVTISEKTAIKFKPQLYTSEIACVSYPAVNAAGEVTGGLKGTNGNDACKYAPKGSQVYGRAGWYKDMWAIMYAWYFPKGFWLDFPTRRHDWKSVVVWIDNPDLETPKIVGVSMSKSDT
;
A
#
# COMPACT_ATOMS: atom_id res chain seq x y z
N MET A 1 0.15 49.07 13.76
CA MET A 1 0.35 47.62 13.67
C MET A 1 -0.14 47.17 12.30
N ASN A 2 0.77 46.85 11.39
CA ASN A 2 0.47 46.76 9.95
C ASN A 2 -0.41 45.55 9.64
N LEU A 3 -1.61 45.81 9.08
CA LEU A 3 -2.58 44.80 8.64
C LEU A 3 -1.98 43.74 7.71
N ARG A 4 -0.89 44.10 7.00
CA ARG A 4 -0.11 43.20 6.14
C ARG A 4 0.64 42.09 6.89
N VAL A 5 0.98 42.28 8.17
CA VAL A 5 1.68 41.28 8.99
C VAL A 5 0.70 40.26 9.59
N LEU A 6 -0.59 40.61 9.71
CA LEU A 6 -1.63 39.72 10.22
C LEU A 6 -2.16 38.75 9.16
N VAL A 7 -2.15 39.17 7.88
CA VAL A 7 -2.64 38.35 6.76
C VAL A 7 -1.61 37.29 6.37
N THR A 8 -0.31 37.56 6.50
CA THR A 8 0.75 36.59 6.19
C THR A 8 0.92 35.51 7.25
N THR A 9 0.63 35.79 8.53
CA THR A 9 0.66 34.78 9.59
C THR A 9 -0.54 33.83 9.55
N LEU A 10 -1.70 34.27 9.04
CA LEU A 10 -2.87 33.40 8.89
C LEU A 10 -2.75 32.41 7.71
N PHE A 11 -2.04 32.78 6.64
CA PHE A 11 -1.82 31.89 5.49
C PHE A 11 -0.73 30.83 5.71
N ALA A 12 0.25 31.10 6.59
CA ALA A 12 1.28 30.12 6.94
C ALA A 12 0.79 29.04 7.93
N ALA A 13 -0.33 29.27 8.61
CA ALA A 13 -0.90 28.32 9.58
C ALA A 13 -1.84 27.26 8.97
N LEU A 14 -2.16 27.35 7.67
CA LEU A 14 -3.10 26.46 6.97
C LEU A 14 -2.44 25.38 6.10
N VAL A 15 -1.12 25.22 6.17
CA VAL A 15 -0.42 24.04 5.62
C VAL A 15 -0.08 23.06 6.75
N ALA A 16 -1.02 22.86 7.67
CA ALA A 16 -1.07 21.60 8.39
C ALA A 16 -1.79 20.62 7.46
N CYS A 17 -1.03 19.83 6.69
CA CYS A 17 -1.56 18.67 5.98
C CYS A 17 -2.06 17.65 7.01
N ALA A 18 -3.19 17.91 7.66
CA ALA A 18 -3.98 16.89 8.31
C ALA A 18 -4.59 16.08 7.17
N THR A 19 -3.87 15.06 6.69
CA THR A 19 -4.44 14.03 5.83
C THR A 19 -5.63 13.46 6.59
N ALA A 20 -6.84 13.69 6.10
CA ALA A 20 -8.05 13.26 6.79
C ALA A 20 -8.01 11.73 6.92
N THR A 21 -8.14 11.24 8.15
CA THR A 21 -8.35 9.82 8.39
C THR A 21 -9.81 9.52 8.09
N VAL A 22 -10.06 8.58 7.19
CA VAL A 22 -11.42 8.14 6.83
C VAL A 22 -11.59 6.66 7.14
N ASP A 23 -12.85 6.22 7.25
CA ASP A 23 -13.17 4.82 7.51
C ASP A 23 -12.53 3.89 6.47
N HIS A 24 -12.10 2.71 6.93
CA HIS A 24 -11.28 1.80 6.11
C HIS A 24 -12.00 1.32 4.84
N ASP A 25 -13.32 1.37 4.82
CA ASP A 25 -14.18 0.94 3.72
C ASP A 25 -14.59 2.10 2.77
N LYS A 26 -14.10 3.32 3.01
CA LYS A 26 -14.40 4.52 2.20
C LYS A 26 -13.24 4.98 1.32
N ILE A 27 -12.04 4.42 1.51
CA ILE A 27 -10.90 4.74 0.65
C ILE A 27 -11.16 4.20 -0.76
N GLU A 28 -11.13 5.10 -1.74
CA GLU A 28 -11.17 4.73 -3.16
C GLU A 28 -9.78 4.26 -3.61
N PRO A 29 -9.65 3.07 -4.21
CA PRO A 29 -8.39 2.59 -4.78
C PRO A 29 -8.01 3.39 -6.04
N PHE A 30 -6.73 3.33 -6.38
CA PHE A 30 -6.24 3.87 -7.64
C PHE A 30 -6.50 2.86 -8.77
N PRO A 31 -7.11 3.28 -9.89
CA PRO A 31 -7.16 2.44 -11.07
C PRO A 31 -5.74 2.15 -11.54
N GLN A 32 -5.47 0.92 -11.98
CA GLN A 32 -4.16 0.57 -12.55
C GLN A 32 -4.00 1.31 -13.89
N PRO A 33 -3.03 2.22 -14.05
CA PRO A 33 -2.82 2.92 -15.30
C PRO A 33 -2.24 1.99 -16.37
N GLU A 34 -2.39 2.37 -17.64
CA GLU A 34 -1.70 1.70 -18.74
C GLU A 34 -0.18 1.91 -18.62
N PRO A 35 0.63 0.85 -18.64
CA PRO A 35 2.07 0.95 -18.39
C PRO A 35 2.82 1.48 -19.62
N VAL A 36 3.58 2.55 -19.45
CA VAL A 36 4.32 3.23 -20.53
C VAL A 36 5.81 2.88 -20.46
N THR A 37 6.42 3.04 -19.28
CA THR A 37 7.86 2.83 -19.08
C THR A 37 8.21 1.36 -18.93
N ILE A 38 9.50 1.03 -19.09
CA ILE A 38 10.00 -0.34 -18.88
C ILE A 38 9.76 -0.79 -17.43
N SER A 39 9.97 0.10 -16.46
CA SER A 39 9.68 -0.16 -15.04
C SER A 39 8.21 -0.50 -14.81
N GLU A 40 7.28 0.28 -15.39
CA GLU A 40 5.83 0.05 -15.24
C GLU A 40 5.41 -1.27 -15.90
N LYS A 41 5.83 -1.52 -17.14
CA LYS A 41 5.50 -2.76 -17.87
C LYS A 41 6.01 -3.99 -17.12
N THR A 42 7.24 -3.90 -16.60
CA THR A 42 7.84 -4.96 -15.79
C THR A 42 7.10 -5.16 -14.47
N ALA A 43 6.68 -4.09 -13.79
CA ALA A 43 5.89 -4.18 -12.56
C ALA A 43 4.51 -4.81 -12.78
N ILE A 44 3.88 -4.60 -13.94
CA ILE A 44 2.64 -5.31 -14.29
C ILE A 44 2.92 -6.78 -14.62
N LYS A 45 3.97 -7.06 -15.40
CA LYS A 45 4.38 -8.43 -15.81
C LYS A 45 4.66 -9.34 -14.62
N PHE A 46 5.33 -8.82 -13.59
CA PHE A 46 5.73 -9.58 -12.40
C PHE A 46 4.81 -9.34 -11.19
N LYS A 47 3.60 -8.81 -11.40
CA LYS A 47 2.64 -8.58 -10.32
C LYS A 47 2.26 -9.92 -9.66
N PRO A 48 2.53 -10.12 -8.36
CA PRO A 48 2.27 -11.40 -7.70
C PRO A 48 0.77 -11.67 -7.55
N GLN A 49 0.42 -12.96 -7.44
CA GLN A 49 -0.87 -13.38 -6.92
C GLN A 49 -0.80 -13.40 -5.40
N LEU A 50 -1.80 -12.83 -4.74
CA LEU A 50 -1.95 -12.86 -3.30
C LEU A 50 -3.11 -13.78 -2.93
N TYR A 51 -2.81 -14.82 -2.15
CA TYR A 51 -3.81 -15.62 -1.47
C TYR A 51 -3.92 -15.18 -0.01
N THR A 52 -5.15 -14.95 0.46
CA THR A 52 -5.45 -14.63 1.86
C THR A 52 -6.31 -15.72 2.47
N SER A 53 -5.95 -16.19 3.66
CA SER A 53 -6.75 -17.15 4.41
C SER A 53 -8.13 -16.59 4.76
N GLU A 54 -9.15 -17.44 4.82
CA GLU A 54 -10.55 -17.07 5.14
C GLU A 54 -10.74 -16.46 6.53
N ILE A 55 -9.76 -16.62 7.42
CA ILE A 55 -9.75 -16.06 8.79
C ILE A 55 -9.09 -14.68 8.88
N ALA A 56 -8.36 -14.25 7.85
CA ALA A 56 -7.66 -12.97 7.81
C ALA A 56 -8.45 -11.92 7.02
N CYS A 57 -7.97 -10.68 7.02
CA CYS A 57 -8.50 -9.64 6.13
C CYS A 57 -8.01 -9.86 4.70
N VAL A 58 -8.84 -9.45 3.72
CA VAL A 58 -8.35 -9.18 2.36
C VAL A 58 -7.60 -7.85 2.32
N SER A 59 -6.86 -7.58 1.24
CA SER A 59 -6.16 -6.30 1.07
C SER A 59 -7.12 -5.16 0.72
N TYR A 60 -6.82 -3.98 1.26
CA TYR A 60 -7.60 -2.75 1.12
C TYR A 60 -6.70 -1.62 0.60
N PRO A 61 -7.28 -0.56 0.01
CA PRO A 61 -6.53 0.66 -0.24
C PRO A 61 -6.25 1.40 1.08
N ALA A 62 -5.00 1.81 1.26
CA ALA A 62 -4.54 2.54 2.43
C ALA A 62 -4.70 4.06 2.30
N VAL A 63 -4.72 4.56 1.07
CA VAL A 63 -4.71 5.98 0.71
C VAL A 63 -5.42 6.18 -0.62
N ASN A 64 -6.07 7.33 -0.82
CA ASN A 64 -6.71 7.72 -2.07
C ASN A 64 -6.04 8.94 -2.74
N ALA A 65 -6.57 9.36 -3.89
CA ALA A 65 -6.03 10.48 -4.68
C ALA A 65 -6.11 11.85 -3.97
N ALA A 66 -7.00 12.02 -2.99
CA ALA A 66 -7.10 13.22 -2.17
C ALA A 66 -6.06 13.26 -1.03
N GLY A 67 -5.29 12.18 -0.85
CA GLY A 67 -4.33 12.03 0.25
C GLY A 67 -4.97 11.65 1.58
N GLU A 68 -6.26 11.26 1.57
CA GLU A 68 -6.91 10.71 2.77
C GLU A 68 -6.37 9.32 3.05
N VAL A 69 -6.21 8.98 4.33
CA VAL A 69 -5.64 7.72 4.77
C VAL A 69 -6.66 6.91 5.56
N THR A 70 -6.58 5.60 5.46
CA THR A 70 -7.45 4.67 6.18
C THR A 70 -7.26 4.75 7.69
N GLY A 71 -8.36 4.77 8.44
CA GLY A 71 -8.36 4.59 9.90
C GLY A 71 -8.12 3.15 10.35
N GLY A 72 -8.14 2.19 9.41
CA GLY A 72 -8.02 0.76 9.71
C GLY A 72 -9.11 0.22 10.64
N LEU A 73 -8.91 -0.98 11.15
CA LEU A 73 -9.81 -1.66 12.08
C LEU A 73 -9.10 -1.98 13.38
N LYS A 74 -9.84 -1.93 14.50
CA LYS A 74 -9.32 -2.44 15.77
C LYS A 74 -9.02 -3.94 15.63
N GLY A 75 -7.89 -4.39 16.17
CA GLY A 75 -7.48 -5.80 16.20
C GLY A 75 -8.34 -6.64 17.15
N THR A 76 -9.63 -6.77 16.86
CA THR A 76 -10.63 -7.54 17.61
C THR A 76 -11.64 -8.16 16.63
N ASN A 77 -12.46 -9.10 17.12
CA ASN A 77 -13.60 -9.69 16.40
C ASN A 77 -13.19 -10.36 15.07
N GLY A 78 -12.20 -11.26 15.12
CA GLY A 78 -11.71 -11.97 13.93
C GLY A 78 -11.45 -11.05 12.73
N ASN A 79 -11.91 -11.45 11.55
CA ASN A 79 -11.90 -10.66 10.32
C ASN A 79 -13.20 -9.91 10.03
N ASP A 80 -14.02 -9.66 11.06
CA ASP A 80 -15.22 -8.83 10.88
C ASP A 80 -14.86 -7.47 10.30
N ALA A 81 -15.73 -7.01 9.39
CA ALA A 81 -15.59 -5.80 8.59
C ALA A 81 -14.39 -5.75 7.62
N CYS A 82 -13.66 -6.86 7.42
CA CYS A 82 -12.56 -6.91 6.42
C CYS A 82 -12.50 -8.19 5.57
N LYS A 83 -13.60 -8.97 5.52
CA LYS A 83 -13.72 -10.17 4.67
C LYS A 83 -13.73 -9.87 3.17
N TYR A 84 -14.24 -8.69 2.79
CA TYR A 84 -14.29 -8.21 1.42
C TYR A 84 -14.02 -6.71 1.41
N ALA A 85 -13.35 -6.17 0.39
CA ALA A 85 -13.10 -4.73 0.25
C ALA A 85 -14.18 -4.10 -0.67
N PRO A 86 -15.14 -3.32 -0.14
CA PRO A 86 -16.32 -2.88 -0.92
C PRO A 86 -15.98 -1.94 -2.08
N LYS A 87 -14.85 -1.21 -1.99
CA LYS A 87 -14.33 -0.36 -3.06
C LYS A 87 -13.34 -1.08 -3.99
N GLY A 88 -13.05 -2.35 -3.72
CA GLY A 88 -12.00 -3.10 -4.39
C GLY A 88 -10.70 -3.13 -3.58
N SER A 89 -9.80 -4.00 -4.02
CA SER A 89 -8.49 -4.24 -3.42
C SER A 89 -7.44 -3.26 -3.99
N GLN A 90 -6.27 -3.19 -3.35
CA GLN A 90 -5.12 -2.44 -3.85
C GLN A 90 -3.80 -3.20 -3.59
N VAL A 91 -2.89 -3.13 -4.55
CA VAL A 91 -1.47 -3.44 -4.38
C VAL A 91 -0.65 -2.21 -4.75
N TYR A 92 0.45 -2.00 -4.04
CA TYR A 92 1.38 -0.90 -4.24
C TYR A 92 2.69 -1.45 -4.79
N GLY A 93 3.28 -0.78 -5.78
CA GLY A 93 4.52 -1.20 -6.43
C GLY A 93 5.59 -0.11 -6.35
N ARG A 94 6.84 -0.48 -6.05
CA ARG A 94 8.01 0.39 -6.18
C ARG A 94 9.20 -0.42 -6.66
N ALA A 95 9.95 0.10 -7.64
CA ALA A 95 11.06 -0.62 -8.25
C ALA A 95 12.34 0.21 -8.33
N GLY A 96 13.48 -0.49 -8.45
CA GLY A 96 14.78 0.13 -8.67
C GLY A 96 15.92 -0.88 -8.69
N TRP A 97 17.09 -0.43 -9.15
CA TRP A 97 18.31 -1.22 -9.12
C TRP A 97 18.88 -1.33 -7.70
N TYR A 98 19.32 -2.53 -7.33
CA TYR A 98 20.06 -2.79 -6.11
C TYR A 98 21.04 -3.95 -6.31
N LYS A 99 22.35 -3.67 -6.14
CA LYS A 99 23.44 -4.65 -6.31
C LYS A 99 23.31 -5.46 -7.61
N ASP A 100 23.26 -4.76 -8.74
CA ASP A 100 23.19 -5.32 -10.10
C ASP A 100 21.95 -6.19 -10.41
N MET A 101 20.93 -6.13 -9.55
CA MET A 101 19.62 -6.74 -9.78
C MET A 101 18.54 -5.68 -9.77
N TRP A 102 17.46 -5.92 -10.49
CA TRP A 102 16.28 -5.08 -10.44
C TRP A 102 15.29 -5.61 -9.40
N ALA A 103 15.01 -4.80 -8.39
CA ALA A 103 14.13 -5.12 -7.30
C ALA A 103 12.76 -4.47 -7.53
N ILE A 104 11.68 -5.25 -7.40
CA ILE A 104 10.31 -4.74 -7.43
C ILE A 104 9.63 -5.13 -6.13
N MET A 105 9.41 -4.15 -5.27
CA MET A 105 8.63 -4.31 -4.06
C MET A 105 7.14 -4.15 -4.37
N TYR A 106 6.37 -5.18 -4.06
CA TYR A 106 4.92 -5.14 -4.00
C TYR A 106 4.49 -5.12 -2.53
N ALA A 107 3.56 -4.25 -2.18
CA ALA A 107 3.03 -4.15 -0.82
C ALA A 107 1.50 -4.15 -0.83
N TRP A 108 0.93 -4.77 0.21
CA TRP A 108 -0.51 -4.81 0.46
C TRP A 108 -0.78 -4.29 1.86
N TYR A 109 -1.83 -3.48 1.95
CA TYR A 109 -2.36 -3.01 3.21
C TYR A 109 -3.55 -3.86 3.64
N PHE A 110 -3.62 -4.15 4.93
CA PHE A 110 -4.77 -4.80 5.56
C PHE A 110 -5.29 -3.91 6.70
N PRO A 111 -6.62 -3.77 6.88
CA PRO A 111 -7.19 -2.91 7.92
C PRO A 111 -6.73 -3.25 9.35
N LYS A 112 -6.42 -4.52 9.61
CA LYS A 112 -5.90 -5.05 10.88
C LYS A 112 -5.02 -6.27 10.63
N GLY A 113 -4.10 -6.51 11.56
CA GLY A 113 -3.14 -7.61 11.52
C GLY A 113 -3.49 -8.75 12.47
N PHE A 114 -2.97 -9.93 12.14
CA PHE A 114 -3.22 -11.18 12.86
C PHE A 114 -1.91 -11.81 13.36
N TRP A 115 -1.98 -12.47 14.52
CA TRP A 115 -0.93 -13.33 15.07
C TRP A 115 -1.56 -14.58 15.65
N LEU A 116 -1.04 -15.75 15.24
CA LEU A 116 -1.65 -17.06 15.55
C LEU A 116 -3.16 -17.09 15.33
N ASP A 117 -3.61 -16.55 14.19
CA ASP A 117 -5.02 -16.47 13.77
C ASP A 117 -5.92 -15.54 14.62
N PHE A 118 -5.36 -14.87 15.64
CA PHE A 118 -6.06 -13.85 16.42
C PHE A 118 -5.77 -12.45 15.87
N PRO A 119 -6.77 -11.56 15.73
CA PRO A 119 -6.51 -10.18 15.41
C PRO A 119 -5.84 -9.50 16.62
N THR A 120 -4.74 -8.80 16.39
CA THR A 120 -3.93 -8.23 17.49
C THR A 120 -3.63 -6.75 17.34
N ARG A 121 -3.62 -6.23 16.11
CA ARG A 121 -3.19 -4.85 15.82
C ARG A 121 -4.06 -4.17 14.78
N ARG A 122 -4.19 -2.85 14.92
CA ARG A 122 -4.77 -1.99 13.90
C ARG A 122 -3.71 -1.71 12.84
N HIS A 123 -4.12 -1.78 11.57
CA HIS A 123 -3.24 -1.74 10.40
C HIS A 123 -2.31 -2.96 10.31
N ASP A 124 -2.10 -3.44 9.09
CA ASP A 124 -1.02 -4.36 8.77
C ASP A 124 -0.51 -4.04 7.36
N TRP A 125 0.80 -4.21 7.17
CA TRP A 125 1.43 -4.11 5.86
C TRP A 125 2.24 -5.38 5.62
N LYS A 126 2.10 -5.94 4.42
CA LYS A 126 2.92 -7.06 3.95
C LYS A 126 3.53 -6.67 2.64
N SER A 127 4.74 -7.14 2.39
CA SER A 127 5.43 -6.90 1.13
C SER A 127 6.15 -8.12 0.62
N VAL A 128 6.34 -8.16 -0.68
CA VAL A 128 7.21 -9.09 -1.38
C VAL A 128 8.14 -8.28 -2.25
N VAL A 129 9.43 -8.64 -2.29
CA VAL A 129 10.36 -8.13 -3.29
C VAL A 129 10.62 -9.23 -4.31
N VAL A 130 10.26 -8.97 -5.56
CA VAL A 130 10.65 -9.82 -6.70
C VAL A 130 11.95 -9.27 -7.25
N TRP A 131 12.97 -10.11 -7.29
CA TRP A 131 14.28 -9.79 -7.83
C TRP A 131 14.39 -10.37 -9.23
N ILE A 132 14.70 -9.54 -10.21
CA ILE A 132 14.96 -9.96 -11.58
C ILE A 132 16.35 -9.53 -12.03
N ASP A 133 16.86 -10.17 -13.07
CA ASP A 133 18.15 -9.86 -13.67
C ASP A 133 18.18 -8.45 -14.30
N ASN A 134 17.35 -8.17 -15.31
CA ASN A 134 17.29 -6.87 -15.98
C ASN A 134 15.91 -6.62 -16.60
N PRO A 135 15.22 -5.51 -16.25
CA PRO A 135 13.87 -5.20 -16.72
C PRO A 135 13.80 -4.85 -18.22
N ASP A 136 14.93 -4.48 -18.84
CA ASP A 136 15.01 -4.07 -20.24
C ASP A 136 15.09 -5.27 -21.21
N LEU A 137 15.24 -6.49 -20.68
CA LEU A 137 15.21 -7.71 -21.48
C LEU A 137 13.79 -8.01 -21.98
N GLU A 138 13.68 -8.60 -23.16
CA GLU A 138 12.39 -9.11 -23.67
C GLU A 138 11.79 -10.16 -22.72
N THR A 139 12.66 -10.99 -22.13
CA THR A 139 12.31 -12.04 -21.17
C THR A 139 13.15 -11.96 -19.89
N PRO A 140 12.87 -11.00 -18.98
CA PRO A 140 13.56 -10.92 -17.71
C PRO A 140 13.33 -12.19 -16.88
N LYS A 141 14.32 -12.59 -16.11
CA LYS A 141 14.28 -13.80 -15.26
C LYS A 141 14.18 -13.42 -13.80
N ILE A 142 13.28 -14.09 -13.07
CA ILE A 142 13.26 -14.01 -11.62
C ILE A 142 14.50 -14.73 -11.07
N VAL A 143 15.32 -14.01 -10.33
CA VAL A 143 16.52 -14.54 -9.66
C VAL A 143 16.27 -14.80 -8.17
N GLY A 144 15.21 -14.23 -7.61
CA GLY A 144 14.82 -14.48 -6.22
C GLY A 144 13.53 -13.79 -5.82
N VAL A 145 13.00 -14.18 -4.67
CA VAL A 145 11.82 -13.57 -4.05
C VAL A 145 12.07 -13.45 -2.54
N SER A 146 11.74 -12.30 -1.96
CA SER A 146 11.84 -12.06 -0.52
C SER A 146 10.46 -11.67 0.02
N MET A 147 9.99 -12.34 1.07
CA MET A 147 8.70 -12.05 1.69
C MET A 147 8.89 -11.37 3.04
N SER A 148 8.10 -10.34 3.33
CA SER A 148 8.05 -9.74 4.65
C SER A 148 7.53 -10.76 5.67
N LYS A 149 8.22 -10.88 6.80
CA LYS A 149 7.72 -11.60 7.97
C LYS A 149 7.30 -10.57 9.00
N SER A 150 6.10 -10.68 9.56
CA SER A 150 5.70 -9.78 10.64
C SER A 150 6.50 -10.07 11.89
N ASP A 151 6.75 -8.98 12.60
CA ASP A 151 7.19 -8.94 13.98
C ASP A 151 6.15 -9.68 14.84
N THR A 152 6.65 -10.51 15.77
CA THR A 152 5.85 -11.24 16.77
C THR A 152 5.27 -10.30 17.80
#